data_AF-A9IWI2-F1
#
_entry.id   AF-A9IWI2-F1
#
_cell.length_a   1.000
_cell.length_b   1.000
_cell.length_c   1.000
_cell.angle_alpha   90.00
_cell.angle_beta   90.00
_cell.angle_gamma   90.00
#
_symmetry.space_group_name_H-M   'P 1'
#
loop_
_entity.id
_entity.type
_entity.pdbx_description
1 polymer ?
#
loop_
_entity_poly.entity_id
_entity_poly.type
_entity_poly.pdbx_seq_one_letter_code
_entity_poly.pdbx_strand_id
1 'polypeptide(L)'
;MMREKITHYQQCLQKIQTHGLDTNAKQQLLEELREETKELAATLAAQIALEEGNISPINTLIQNSKNKNDLASRIRKKITCLSNLPLK
;
A
#
# COMPACT_ATOMS: atom_id res chain seq x y z
N MET A 1 1.99 3.10 -14.81
CA MET A 1 2.88 1.93 -14.55
C MET A 1 3.95 2.27 -13.52
N MET A 2 4.59 1.30 -12.86
CA MET A 2 5.58 1.52 -11.77
C MET A 2 6.68 2.57 -12.09
N ARG A 3 7.03 2.73 -13.36
CA ARG A 3 7.90 3.80 -13.84
C ARG A 3 7.37 5.22 -13.59
N GLU A 4 6.08 5.48 -13.81
CA GLU A 4 5.46 6.79 -13.54
C GLU A 4 5.55 7.14 -12.05
N LYS A 5 5.38 6.15 -11.17
CA LYS A 5 5.53 6.33 -9.72
C LYS A 5 6.97 6.67 -9.34
N ILE A 6 7.95 5.94 -9.88
CA ILE A 6 9.38 6.23 -9.66
C ILE A 6 9.70 7.66 -10.11
N THR A 7 9.23 8.06 -11.30
CA THR A 7 9.41 9.42 -11.80
C THR A 7 8.76 10.46 -10.89
N HIS A 8 7.54 10.21 -10.39
CA HIS A 8 6.86 11.08 -9.44
C HIS A 8 7.67 11.27 -8.15
N TYR A 9 8.18 10.19 -7.55
CA TYR A 9 9.01 10.29 -6.35
C TYR A 9 10.33 11.00 -6.59
N GLN A 10 10.98 10.76 -7.72
CA GLN A 10 12.20 11.47 -8.11
C GLN A 10 11.94 12.98 -8.25
N GLN A 11 10.82 13.37 -8.86
CA GLN A 11 10.42 14.78 -8.97
C GLN A 11 10.12 15.40 -7.60
N CYS A 12 9.42 14.70 -6.70
CA CYS A 12 9.16 15.17 -5.34
C CYS A 12 10.46 15.35 -4.54
N LEU A 13 11.39 14.40 -4.62
CA LEU A 13 12.70 14.50 -3.98
C LEU A 13 13.51 15.69 -4.51
N GLN A 14 13.49 15.92 -5.82
CA GLN A 14 14.17 17.07 -6.44
C GLN A 14 13.57 18.39 -5.95
N LYS A 15 12.24 18.52 -5.87
CA LYS A 15 11.56 19.72 -5.34
C LYS A 15 11.94 20.03 -3.90
N ILE A 16 12.11 19.01 -3.08
CA ILE A 16 12.54 19.15 -1.68
C ILE A 16 13.99 19.63 -1.58
N GLN A 17 14.86 19.13 -2.46
CA GLN A 17 16.26 19.52 -2.51
C GLN A 17 16.44 20.97 -3.01
N THR A 18 15.62 21.44 -3.93
CA THR A 18 15.78 22.77 -4.56
C THR A 18 15.16 23.91 -3.77
N HIS A 19 14.03 23.72 -3.09
CA HIS A 19 13.32 24.83 -2.42
C HIS A 19 13.65 25.01 -0.94
N GLY A 20 14.47 24.14 -0.35
CA GLY A 20 14.45 23.96 1.10
C GLY A 20 13.10 23.41 1.54
N LEU A 21 13.04 22.77 2.70
CA LEU A 21 11.82 22.10 3.16
C LEU A 21 10.73 23.14 3.50
N ASP A 22 9.97 23.60 2.52
CA ASP A 22 8.62 24.12 2.78
C ASP A 22 7.87 23.03 3.55
N THR A 23 7.40 23.38 4.74
CA THR A 23 6.71 22.49 5.68
C THR A 23 5.55 21.76 5.03
N ASN A 24 4.86 22.40 4.08
CA ASN A 24 3.75 21.79 3.34
C ASN A 24 4.23 20.71 2.37
N ALA A 25 5.28 21.00 1.58
CA ALA A 25 5.86 20.03 0.64
C ALA A 25 6.43 18.79 1.37
N LYS A 26 7.05 19.00 2.54
CA LYS A 26 7.53 17.91 3.40
C LYS A 26 6.39 17.03 3.89
N GLN A 27 5.32 17.65 4.38
CA GLN A 27 4.16 16.94 4.90
C GLN A 27 3.45 16.14 3.79
N GLN A 28 3.32 16.72 2.60
CA GLN A 28 2.75 16.05 1.44
C GLN A 28 3.59 14.81 1.06
N LEU A 29 4.92 14.93 0.96
CA LEU A 29 5.76 13.77 0.67
C LEU A 29 5.62 12.69 1.76
N LEU A 30 5.56 13.10 3.02
CA LEU A 30 5.42 12.17 4.14
C LEU A 30 4.12 11.36 4.04
N GLU A 31 3.00 12.00 3.69
CA GLU A 31 1.74 11.29 3.47
C GLU A 31 1.80 10.42 2.20
N GLU A 32 2.41 10.94 1.14
CA GLU A 32 2.98 10.24 -0.04
C GLU A 32 3.46 8.82 0.30
N LEU A 33 4.56 8.81 1.05
CA LEU A 33 5.30 7.61 1.46
C LEU A 33 4.50 6.72 2.42
N ARG A 34 3.68 7.32 3.27
CA ARG A 34 2.86 6.59 4.23
C ARG A 34 1.78 5.78 3.51
N GLU A 35 1.14 6.36 2.51
CA GLU A 35 0.15 5.68 1.68
C GLU A 35 0.78 4.56 0.85
N GLU A 36 1.98 4.78 0.29
CA GLU A 36 2.73 3.72 -0.40
C GLU A 36 3.09 2.56 0.52
N THR A 37 3.56 2.86 1.73
CA THR A 37 3.92 1.83 2.70
C THR A 37 2.70 0.99 3.09
N LYS A 38 1.53 1.64 3.28
CA LYS A 38 0.27 0.93 3.52
C LYS A 38 -0.10 0.03 2.34
N GLU A 39 0.10 0.49 1.11
CA GLU A 39 -0.21 -0.26 -0.12
C GLU A 39 0.71 -1.48 -0.29
N LEU A 40 2.02 -1.31 -0.02
CA LEU A 40 3.00 -2.40 -0.04
C LEU A 40 2.69 -3.43 1.06
N ALA A 41 2.48 -2.97 2.30
CA ALA A 41 2.13 -3.84 3.41
C ALA A 41 0.84 -4.62 3.15
N ALA A 42 -0.17 -3.98 2.55
CA ALA A 42 -1.42 -4.65 2.18
C ALA A 42 -1.21 -5.72 1.10
N THR A 43 -0.32 -5.46 0.13
CA THR A 43 0.00 -6.42 -0.94
C THR A 43 0.74 -7.64 -0.39
N LEU A 44 1.76 -7.43 0.44
CA LEU A 44 2.51 -8.51 1.09
C LEU A 44 1.61 -9.36 2.01
N ALA A 45 0.81 -8.70 2.87
CA ALA A 45 -0.11 -9.41 3.76
C ALA A 45 -1.16 -10.21 2.97
N ALA A 46 -1.62 -9.71 1.82
CA ALA A 46 -2.54 -10.45 0.95
C ALA A 46 -1.90 -11.71 0.35
N GLN A 47 -0.64 -11.64 -0.07
CA GLN A 47 0.10 -12.80 -0.57
C GLN A 47 0.26 -13.86 0.52
N ILE A 48 0.71 -13.45 1.71
CA ILE A 48 0.86 -14.37 2.86
C ILE A 48 -0.49 -15.00 3.21
N ALA A 49 -1.57 -14.21 3.27
CA ALA A 49 -2.91 -14.72 3.58
C ALA A 49 -3.46 -15.70 2.52
N LEU A 50 -3.06 -15.54 1.26
CA LEU A 50 -3.41 -16.46 0.18
C LEU A 50 -2.61 -17.77 0.29
N GLU A 51 -1.32 -17.69 0.60
CA GLU A 51 -0.44 -18.86 0.78
C GLU A 51 -0.80 -19.68 2.02
N GLU A 52 -1.07 -19.02 3.14
CA GLU A 52 -1.44 -19.66 4.41
C GLU A 52 -2.91 -20.11 4.45
N GLY A 53 -3.74 -19.62 3.53
CA GLY A 53 -5.16 -19.94 3.43
C GLY A 53 -6.00 -19.45 4.63
N ASN A 54 -7.25 -19.93 4.72
CA ASN A 54 -8.28 -19.36 5.59
C ASN A 54 -7.96 -19.35 7.09
N ILE A 55 -7.05 -20.22 7.55
CA ILE A 55 -6.66 -20.31 8.97
C ILE A 55 -5.57 -19.29 9.36
N SER A 56 -5.04 -18.53 8.39
CA SER A 56 -4.06 -17.49 8.65
C SER A 56 -4.57 -16.48 9.70
N PRO A 57 -3.73 -16.06 10.66
CA PRO A 57 -4.05 -14.94 11.54
C PRO A 57 -4.40 -13.66 10.77
N ILE A 58 -3.84 -13.46 9.57
CA ILE A 58 -4.17 -12.33 8.70
C ILE A 58 -5.61 -12.47 8.19
N ASN A 59 -6.02 -13.66 7.74
CA ASN A 59 -7.40 -13.92 7.33
C ASN A 59 -8.41 -13.73 8.49
N THR A 60 -8.02 -14.13 9.70
CA THR A 60 -8.83 -13.87 10.90
C THR A 60 -8.96 -12.36 11.18
N LEU A 61 -7.86 -11.61 11.12
CA LEU A 61 -7.85 -10.16 11.35
C LEU A 61 -8.71 -9.41 10.31
N ILE A 62 -8.61 -9.77 9.03
CA ILE A 62 -9.38 -9.08 7.99
C ILE A 62 -10.88 -9.36 8.05
N GLN A 63 -11.29 -10.56 8.50
CA GLN A 63 -12.71 -10.88 8.69
C GLN A 63 -13.30 -10.14 9.89
N ASN A 64 -12.52 -9.98 10.96
CA ASN A 64 -12.94 -9.27 12.16
C ASN A 64 -12.98 -7.74 11.99
N SER A 65 -12.27 -7.18 11.00
CA SER A 65 -12.34 -5.75 10.74
C SER A 65 -13.63 -5.32 10.04
N LYS A 66 -14.37 -4.43 10.73
CA LYS A 66 -15.58 -3.76 10.24
C LYS A 66 -15.28 -2.42 9.53
N ASN A 67 -14.07 -1.88 9.67
CA ASN A 67 -13.71 -0.62 9.05
C ASN A 67 -13.44 -0.82 7.54
N LYS A 68 -14.00 0.05 6.70
CA LYS A 68 -13.84 -0.02 5.24
C LYS A 68 -12.63 0.75 4.73
N ASN A 69 -11.97 1.53 5.57
CA ASN A 69 -10.86 2.42 5.22
C ASN A 69 -9.54 2.07 5.93
N ASP A 70 -9.50 0.98 6.69
CA ASP A 70 -8.30 0.53 7.39
C ASP A 70 -7.41 -0.38 6.52
N LEU A 71 -6.30 -0.84 7.10
CA LEU A 71 -5.37 -1.72 6.39
C LEU A 71 -6.03 -3.07 6.04
N ALA A 72 -6.91 -3.59 6.90
CA ALA A 72 -7.61 -4.84 6.66
C ALA A 72 -8.55 -4.78 5.43
N SER A 73 -9.23 -3.65 5.21
CA SER A 73 -10.02 -3.45 3.99
C SER A 73 -9.15 -3.40 2.73
N ARG A 74 -7.96 -2.79 2.80
CA ARG A 74 -7.00 -2.78 1.69
C ARG A 74 -6.49 -4.18 1.37
N ILE A 75 -6.16 -4.97 2.40
CA ILE A 75 -5.74 -6.37 2.24
C ILE A 75 -6.84 -7.19 1.55
N ARG A 76 -8.11 -7.07 1.98
CA ARG A 76 -9.25 -7.75 1.31
C ARG A 76 -9.34 -7.41 -0.17
N LYS A 77 -9.23 -6.12 -0.53
CA LYS A 77 -9.23 -5.70 -1.94
C LYS A 77 -8.07 -6.32 -2.72
N LYS A 78 -6.88 -6.37 -2.12
CA LYS A 78 -5.69 -6.99 -2.74
C LYS A 78 -5.87 -8.49 -2.95
N ILE A 79 -6.39 -9.21 -1.95
CA ILE A 79 -6.73 -10.63 -2.06
C ILE A 79 -7.69 -10.84 -3.24
N THR A 80 -8.77 -10.07 -3.34
CA THR A 80 -9.72 -10.17 -4.46
C THR A 80 -9.06 -9.90 -5.82
N CYS A 81 -8.17 -8.91 -5.92
CA CYS A 81 -7.43 -8.66 -7.17
C CYS A 81 -6.48 -9.80 -7.52
N LEU A 82 -5.75 -10.34 -6.54
CA LEU A 82 -4.75 -11.39 -6.73
C LEU A 82 -5.40 -12.76 -7.02
N SER A 83 -6.53 -13.08 -6.39
CA SER A 83 -7.29 -14.32 -6.66
C SER A 83 -7.90 -14.34 -8.06
N ASN A 84 -8.15 -13.16 -8.64
CA ASN A 84 -8.70 -13.00 -9.97
C ASN A 84 -7.63 -12.95 -11.07
N LEU A 85 -6.33 -12.91 -10.70
CA LEU A 85 -5.27 -13.07 -11.67
C LEU A 85 -5.17 -14.56 -12.02
N PRO A 86 -5.31 -14.94 -13.32
CA PRO A 86 -5.07 -16.31 -13.72
C PRO A 86 -3.62 -16.66 -13.37
N LEU A 87 -3.44 -17.69 -12.54
CA LEU A 87 -2.14 -18.33 -12.31
C LEU A 87 -1.63 -18.79 -13.68
N LYS A 88 -0.61 -18.10 -14.19
CA LYS A 88 0.15 -18.53 -15.37
C LYS A 88 1.17 -19.56 -14.95
#